data_AF-A0AB36MKS7-F1
#
_entry.id   AF-A0AB36MKS7-F1
#
_cell.length_a   1.000
_cell.length_b   1.000
_cell.length_c   1.000
_cell.angle_alpha   90.00
_cell.angle_beta   90.00
_cell.angle_gamma   90.00
#
_symmetry.space_group_name_H-M   'P 1'
#
loop_
_entity.id
_entity.type
_entity.pdbx_description
1 polymer ?
#
loop_
_entity_poly.entity_id
_entity_poly.type
_entity_poly.pdbx_seq_one_letter_code
_entity_poly.pdbx_strand_id
1 'polypeptide(L)'
;MSNKCQNCGYSNKKDAIFCENCGSKLSEQVADEGINKCQNCGYSNEEEATFCENCGSKLTESTSTVETVDDMDSEEKQDEQTEELEESEISTNETIDDQEITKTDE
;
A
#
# COMPACT_ATOMS: atom_id res chain seq x y z
N MET A 1 3.80 -20.70 -9.27
CA MET A 1 4.92 -19.83 -9.70
C MET A 1 6.13 -20.71 -9.98
N SER A 2 6.89 -20.43 -11.03
CA SER A 2 8.14 -21.11 -11.41
C SER A 2 9.26 -20.08 -11.46
N ASN A 3 10.49 -20.46 -11.07
CA ASN A 3 11.66 -19.56 -11.11
C ASN A 3 12.43 -19.79 -12.40
N LYS A 4 12.27 -18.87 -13.37
CA LYS A 4 12.91 -18.99 -14.68
C LYS A 4 14.37 -18.55 -14.61
N CYS A 5 15.27 -19.41 -15.03
CA CYS A 5 16.69 -19.10 -15.11
C CYS A 5 16.94 -17.93 -16.06
N GLN A 6 17.59 -16.87 -15.59
CA GLN A 6 17.97 -15.75 -16.43
C GLN A 6 19.14 -16.08 -17.37
N ASN A 7 19.92 -17.12 -17.06
CA ASN A 7 21.06 -17.54 -17.89
C ASN A 7 20.62 -18.40 -19.08
N CYS A 8 19.80 -19.44 -18.85
CA CYS A 8 19.43 -20.40 -19.89
C CYS A 8 17.92 -20.45 -20.22
N GLY A 9 17.08 -19.72 -19.47
CA GLY A 9 15.64 -19.71 -19.68
C GLY A 9 14.87 -20.93 -19.16
N TYR A 10 15.54 -21.91 -18.56
CA TYR A 10 14.89 -23.09 -18.00
C TYR A 10 13.99 -22.73 -16.80
N SER A 11 12.81 -23.34 -16.75
CA SER A 11 11.84 -23.15 -15.66
C SER A 11 12.16 -24.08 -14.50
N ASN A 12 12.61 -23.53 -13.39
CA ASN A 12 12.93 -24.28 -12.17
C ASN A 12 11.79 -24.18 -11.15
N LYS A 13 11.88 -25.02 -10.11
CA LYS A 13 11.03 -24.92 -8.91
C LYS A 13 11.24 -23.58 -8.21
N LYS A 14 10.24 -23.12 -7.44
CA LYS A 14 10.32 -21.85 -6.70
C LYS A 14 11.52 -21.82 -5.75
N ASP A 15 11.78 -22.96 -5.11
CA ASP A 15 12.77 -23.10 -4.05
C ASP A 15 14.15 -23.55 -4.59
N ALA A 16 14.32 -23.61 -5.93
CA ALA A 16 15.58 -23.98 -6.52
C ALA A 16 16.61 -22.86 -6.37
N ILE A 17 17.74 -23.15 -5.72
CA ILE A 17 18.86 -22.21 -5.54
C ILE A 17 19.75 -22.17 -6.79
N PHE A 18 19.85 -23.28 -7.51
CA PHE A 18 20.64 -23.41 -8.73
C PHE A 18 19.77 -23.96 -9.85
N CYS A 19 20.05 -23.54 -11.09
CA CYS A 19 19.36 -24.03 -12.26
C CYS A 19 19.73 -25.49 -12.52
N GLU A 20 18.74 -26.37 -12.55
CA GLU A 20 18.94 -27.81 -12.80
C GLU A 20 19.52 -28.09 -14.19
N ASN A 21 19.33 -27.15 -15.13
CA ASN A 21 19.79 -27.29 -16.51
C ASN A 21 21.21 -26.75 -16.76
N CYS A 22 21.60 -25.64 -16.13
CA CYS A 22 22.87 -24.96 -16.44
C CYS A 22 23.75 -24.66 -15.22
N GLY A 23 23.30 -24.99 -14.00
CA GLY A 23 24.04 -24.75 -12.77
C GLY A 23 24.14 -23.28 -12.31
N SER A 24 23.60 -22.33 -13.08
CA SER A 24 23.60 -20.92 -12.69
C SER A 24 22.77 -20.69 -11.43
N LYS A 25 23.25 -19.84 -10.51
CA LYS A 25 22.50 -19.46 -9.31
C LYS A 25 21.21 -18.75 -9.72
N LEU A 26 20.08 -19.25 -9.24
CA LEU A 26 18.78 -18.63 -9.39
C LEU A 26 18.66 -17.62 -8.24
N SER A 27 18.38 -16.36 -8.54
CA SER A 27 18.30 -15.32 -7.50
C SER A 27 17.26 -15.77 -6.46
N GLU A 28 17.70 -15.84 -5.21
CA GLU A 28 16.92 -16.27 -4.03
C GLU A 28 15.73 -15.32 -3.88
N GLN A 29 14.61 -15.67 -4.49
CA GLN A 29 13.28 -15.18 -4.12
C GLN A 29 12.59 -16.23 -3.25
N VAL A 30 13.35 -16.84 -2.35
CA VAL A 30 12.76 -17.23 -1.08
C VAL A 30 12.75 -15.93 -0.28
N ALA A 31 11.63 -15.23 -0.32
CA ALA A 31 11.28 -14.46 0.85
C ALA A 31 11.29 -15.52 1.97
N ASP A 32 12.30 -15.49 2.83
CA ASP A 32 12.20 -16.11 4.14
C ASP A 32 11.01 -15.40 4.80
N GLU A 33 9.81 -15.95 4.58
CA GLU A 33 8.57 -15.52 5.20
C GLU A 33 8.83 -15.65 6.70
N GLY A 34 9.11 -14.53 7.38
CA GLY A 34 9.44 -14.53 8.80
C GLY A 34 10.79 -13.97 9.23
N ILE A 35 11.74 -13.62 8.32
CA ILE A 35 13.10 -13.19 8.76
C ILE A 35 13.47 -11.79 8.26
N ASN A 36 13.63 -10.86 9.20
CA ASN A 36 14.18 -9.52 8.96
C ASN A 36 15.69 -9.49 9.28
N LYS A 37 16.53 -9.59 8.24
CA LYS A 37 17.97 -9.52 8.38
C LYS A 37 18.44 -8.08 8.63
N CYS A 38 19.16 -7.87 9.73
CA CYS A 38 19.73 -6.58 10.06
C CYS A 38 20.77 -6.16 9.01
N GLN A 39 20.58 -5.00 8.39
CA GLN A 39 21.53 -4.45 7.41
C GLN A 39 22.82 -3.92 8.05
N ASN A 40 22.81 -3.66 9.37
CA ASN A 40 23.98 -3.16 10.09
C ASN A 40 24.94 -4.30 10.48
N CYS A 41 24.43 -5.40 11.03
CA CYS A 41 25.26 -6.48 11.56
C CYS A 41 25.05 -7.85 10.88
N GLY A 42 24.02 -8.01 10.04
CA GLY A 42 23.71 -9.26 9.36
C GLY A 42 22.93 -10.29 10.19
N TYR A 43 22.59 -9.99 11.44
CA TYR A 43 21.81 -10.88 12.30
C TYR A 43 20.38 -11.06 11.78
N SER A 44 19.90 -12.29 11.77
CA SER A 44 18.52 -12.64 11.39
C SER A 44 17.60 -12.40 12.58
N ASN A 45 16.66 -11.48 12.45
CA ASN A 45 15.64 -11.19 13.48
C ASN A 45 14.29 -11.68 12.99
N GLU A 46 13.35 -11.82 13.91
CA GLU A 46 11.95 -12.12 13.60
C GLU A 46 11.34 -11.03 12.69
N GLU A 47 10.32 -11.38 11.91
CA GLU A 47 9.67 -10.46 10.99
C GLU A 47 9.09 -9.21 11.68
N GLU A 48 8.55 -9.37 12.90
CA GLU A 48 7.95 -8.29 13.69
C GLU A 48 8.99 -7.49 14.49
N ALA A 49 10.27 -7.87 14.44
CA ALA A 49 11.31 -7.19 15.22
C ALA A 49 11.53 -5.76 14.71
N THR A 50 11.29 -4.77 15.57
CA THR A 50 11.53 -3.35 15.25
C THR A 50 13.00 -2.95 15.39
N PHE A 51 13.75 -3.66 16.24
CA PHE A 51 15.16 -3.42 16.51
C PHE A 51 15.93 -4.74 16.47
N CYS A 52 17.18 -4.66 16.03
CA CYS A 52 18.03 -5.83 16.00
C CYS A 52 18.41 -6.26 17.43
N GLU A 53 18.13 -7.51 17.78
CA GLU A 53 18.47 -8.06 19.10
C GLU A 53 19.98 -8.15 19.35
N ASN A 54 20.76 -8.20 18.27
CA ASN A 54 22.20 -8.31 18.35
C ASN A 54 22.93 -6.96 18.47
N CYS A 55 22.49 -5.94 17.73
CA CYS A 55 23.21 -4.66 17.66
C CYS A 55 22.38 -3.42 18.02
N GLY A 56 21.08 -3.57 18.28
CA GLY A 56 20.16 -2.47 18.61
C GLY A 56 19.80 -1.55 17.45
N SER A 57 20.28 -1.82 16.23
CA SER A 57 19.93 -1.03 15.05
C SER A 57 18.46 -1.20 14.68
N LYS A 58 17.79 -0.12 14.29
CA LYS A 58 16.40 -0.16 13.84
C LYS A 58 16.27 -1.00 12.57
N LEU A 59 15.33 -1.93 12.56
CA LEU A 59 14.98 -2.74 11.41
C LEU A 59 13.85 -2.04 10.68
N THR A 60 13.98 -1.85 9.38
CA THR A 60 12.92 -1.28 8.54
C THR A 60 11.94 -2.39 8.20
N GLU A 61 10.73 -2.33 8.75
CA GLU A 61 9.64 -3.25 8.38
C GLU A 61 9.41 -3.16 6.88
N SER A 62 9.62 -4.28 6.18
CA SER A 62 9.11 -4.45 4.82
C SER A 62 7.68 -4.95 4.97
N THR A 63 6.77 -4.04 5.30
CA THR A 63 5.33 -4.33 5.46
C THR A 63 4.78 -4.83 4.13
N SER A 64 4.65 -6.16 3.99
CA SER A 64 3.78 -6.77 3.01
C SER A 64 2.38 -6.85 3.62
N THR A 65 1.66 -5.73 3.64
CA THR A 65 0.23 -5.72 3.96
C THR A 65 -0.52 -6.41 2.82
N VAL A 66 -0.72 -7.71 2.97
CA VAL A 66 -1.80 -8.43 2.31
C VAL A 66 -3.07 -8.09 3.08
N GLU A 67 -3.76 -7.03 2.65
CA GLU A 67 -5.16 -6.84 3.04
C GLU A 67 -6.02 -7.74 2.15
N THR A 68 -6.28 -8.97 2.60
CA THR A 68 -7.46 -9.72 2.18
C THR A 68 -8.67 -9.10 2.89
N VAL A 69 -9.44 -8.30 2.17
CA VAL A 69 -10.79 -7.88 2.57
C VAL A 69 -11.82 -8.62 1.71
N ASP A 70 -12.14 -9.84 2.13
CA ASP A 70 -13.36 -10.59 1.78
C ASP A 70 -13.90 -11.08 3.16
N ASP A 71 -15.15 -10.95 3.61
CA ASP A 71 -16.44 -10.60 3.01
C ASP A 71 -17.49 -10.42 4.17
N MET A 72 -18.72 -9.99 3.82
CA MET A 72 -20.03 -10.22 4.50
C MET A 72 -20.55 -9.09 5.43
N ASP A 73 -21.77 -8.52 5.32
CA ASP A 73 -22.99 -8.70 4.51
C ASP A 73 -23.92 -7.49 4.78
N SER A 74 -24.73 -7.06 3.80
CA SER A 74 -26.19 -6.86 3.94
C SER A 74 -26.80 -6.06 2.78
N GLU A 75 -27.79 -6.72 2.18
CA GLU A 75 -28.67 -6.26 1.10
C GLU A 75 -29.49 -5.02 1.48
N GLU A 76 -29.52 -3.98 0.62
CA GLU A 76 -30.77 -3.22 0.42
C GLU A 76 -30.85 -2.59 -0.98
N LYS A 77 -31.67 -3.24 -1.79
CA LYS A 77 -32.52 -2.79 -2.91
C LYS A 77 -32.78 -1.28 -3.06
N GLN A 78 -32.52 -0.73 -4.24
CA GLN A 78 -33.41 0.14 -5.05
C GLN A 78 -32.68 0.52 -6.34
N ASP A 79 -33.08 -0.04 -7.49
CA ASP A 79 -34.14 0.40 -8.39
C ASP A 79 -33.72 1.55 -9.32
N GLU A 80 -34.14 1.37 -10.57
CA GLU A 80 -33.77 2.03 -11.81
C GLU A 80 -34.16 3.52 -11.94
N GLN A 81 -33.50 4.17 -12.93
CA GLN A 81 -33.99 5.32 -13.72
C GLN A 81 -34.05 6.66 -12.97
N THR A 82 -33.73 7.82 -13.54
CA THR A 82 -33.95 8.34 -14.90
C THR A 82 -33.08 9.59 -15.10
N GLU A 83 -32.74 9.85 -16.36
CA GLU A 83 -32.31 11.16 -16.88
C GLU A 83 -33.30 12.27 -16.47
N GLU A 84 -32.83 13.48 -16.20
CA GLU A 84 -33.28 14.69 -16.91
C GLU A 84 -32.46 15.91 -16.45
N LEU A 85 -31.86 16.55 -17.45
CA LEU A 85 -31.33 17.90 -17.42
C LEU A 85 -32.53 18.84 -17.53
N GLU A 86 -32.78 19.72 -16.57
CA GLU A 86 -33.49 20.97 -16.85
C GLU A 86 -32.94 22.13 -16.00
N GLU A 87 -32.85 23.26 -16.70
CA GLU A 87 -32.26 24.54 -16.33
C GLU A 87 -33.19 25.37 -15.41
N SER A 88 -32.66 26.55 -15.04
CA SER A 88 -33.36 27.77 -14.58
C SER A 88 -33.62 27.86 -13.06
N GLU A 89 -32.90 28.71 -12.33
CA GLU A 89 -32.95 30.19 -12.21
C GLU A 89 -33.77 30.62 -10.98
N ILE A 90 -33.36 31.78 -10.41
CA ILE A 90 -34.03 32.64 -9.40
C ILE A 90 -33.52 32.41 -7.95
N SER A 91 -32.66 33.30 -7.41
CA SER A 91 -32.98 34.57 -6.69
C SER A 91 -33.63 34.28 -5.32
N THR A 92 -33.24 34.77 -4.14
CA THR A 92 -32.65 36.04 -3.69
C THR A 92 -32.17 35.89 -2.22
N ASN A 93 -31.54 36.95 -1.71
CA ASN A 93 -31.36 37.39 -0.31
C ASN A 93 -29.92 37.23 0.20
N GLU A 94 -29.07 38.24 0.04
CA GLU A 94 -28.97 39.46 0.88
C GLU A 94 -28.66 39.16 2.34
N THR A 95 -27.43 39.53 2.75
CA THR A 95 -27.09 40.52 3.79
C THR A 95 -25.78 40.11 4.47
N ILE A 96 -24.67 40.76 4.10
CA ILE A 96 -23.46 40.79 4.94
C ILE A 96 -22.95 42.23 4.98
N ASP A 97 -22.95 42.73 6.22
CA ASP A 97 -22.20 43.83 6.82
C ASP A 97 -22.22 45.22 6.17
N ASP A 98 -23.12 46.05 6.71
CA ASP A 98 -22.87 47.45 7.05
C ASP A 98 -21.49 47.62 7.73
N GLN A 99 -20.49 48.07 6.98
CA GLN A 99 -19.36 48.83 7.52
C GLN A 99 -19.36 50.23 6.92
N GLU A 100 -20.21 51.10 7.45
CA GLU A 100 -19.92 52.51 7.52
C GLU A 100 -20.79 53.12 8.62
N ILE A 101 -20.17 53.92 9.51
CA ILE A 101 -20.67 55.20 10.05
C ILE A 101 -19.72 55.61 11.19
N THR A 102 -18.80 56.52 10.84
CA THR A 102 -18.46 57.84 11.44
C THR A 102 -18.27 57.96 12.97
N LYS A 103 -17.42 58.83 13.54
CA LYS A 103 -17.28 60.31 13.42
C LYS A 103 -15.91 60.69 14.03
N THR A 104 -15.07 61.55 13.43
CA THR A 104 -15.00 63.03 13.57
C THR A 104 -15.12 63.57 14.99
N ASP A 105 -13.98 64.01 15.55
CA ASP A 105 -13.87 64.97 16.65
C ASP A 105 -12.85 66.06 16.23
N GLU A 106 -13.33 67.21 15.76
CA GLU A 106 -12.68 68.53 15.86
C GLU A 106 -13.75 69.64 15.82
#